data_AF-A0A139N9Z8-F1
#
_entry.id   AF-A0A139N9Z8-F1
#
_cell.length_a   1.000
_cell.length_b   1.000
_cell.length_c   1.000
_cell.angle_alpha   90.00
_cell.angle_beta   90.00
_cell.angle_gamma   90.00
#
_symmetry.space_group_name_H-M   'P 1'
#
loop_
_entity.id
_entity.type
_entity.pdbx_description
1 polymer ?
#
loop_
_entity_poly.entity_id
_entity_poly.type
_entity_poly.pdbx_seq_one_letter_code
_entity_poly.pdbx_strand_id
1 'polypeptide(L)'
;MPEESIEQVMADFENFATEFESMIFKEESILLMILLEAFHQDDWLSIAEESDTYGYAIIIPTEKWIPKREQFVAEETPHEPVQLKLDEGAKQQVIDTPEGQFTITFTPKEKPESHDRTSQQAFGNGFLSVEEADLILNHLPMEITFVNKDEIFQYYNDHVDFEEMIFKRTPSQVGRNVELCHPPKYLKKVKAIMQGLRDGDKDKYVMWFKSESRGKFVHVTYAAVRDKEGCFQGVLEYVQDIQPYREIESDVYRNLD
;
A
#
# COMPACT_ATOMS: atom_id res chain seq x y z
N MET A 1 -42.33 -4.56 18.75
CA MET A 1 -41.19 -3.65 18.99
C MET A 1 -40.52 -4.11 20.28
N PRO A 2 -39.20 -3.94 20.45
CA PRO A 2 -38.53 -4.28 21.70
C PRO A 2 -39.25 -3.58 22.89
N GLU A 3 -39.40 -4.27 24.02
CA GLU A 3 -40.01 -3.74 25.25
C GLU A 3 -39.05 -2.82 26.02
N GLU A 4 -38.43 -1.86 25.34
CA GLU A 4 -37.52 -0.89 25.99
C GLU A 4 -38.30 0.33 26.45
N SER A 5 -37.99 0.82 27.65
CA SER A 5 -38.62 2.02 28.19
C SER A 5 -38.14 3.25 27.43
N ILE A 6 -39.03 4.23 27.21
CA ILE A 6 -38.70 5.49 26.54
C ILE A 6 -37.52 6.19 27.26
N GLU A 7 -37.47 6.11 28.58
CA GLU A 7 -36.40 6.66 29.41
C GLU A 7 -35.03 6.06 29.08
N GLN A 8 -34.96 4.75 28.83
CA GLN A 8 -33.72 4.07 28.47
C GLN A 8 -33.26 4.50 27.07
N VAL A 9 -34.18 4.52 26.09
CA VAL A 9 -33.87 4.95 24.71
C VAL A 9 -33.39 6.40 24.68
N MET A 10 -33.98 7.28 25.49
CA MET A 10 -33.54 8.67 25.60
C MET A 10 -32.13 8.77 26.18
N ALA A 11 -31.83 8.05 27.26
CA ALA A 11 -30.51 8.06 27.87
C ALA A 11 -29.43 7.53 26.92
N ASP A 12 -29.72 6.45 26.19
CA ASP A 12 -28.78 5.87 25.22
C ASP A 12 -28.54 6.80 24.03
N PHE A 13 -29.58 7.51 23.57
CA PHE A 13 -29.45 8.52 22.52
C PHE A 13 -28.62 9.72 22.97
N GLU A 14 -28.85 10.24 24.19
CA GLU A 14 -28.08 11.37 24.73
C GLU A 14 -26.60 11.03 24.88
N ASN A 15 -26.30 9.80 25.34
CA ASN A 15 -24.93 9.30 25.43
C ASN A 15 -24.28 9.18 24.04
N PHE A 16 -24.99 8.60 23.06
CA PHE A 16 -24.51 8.52 21.69
C PHE A 16 -24.26 9.91 21.09
N ALA A 17 -25.21 10.83 21.22
CA ALA A 17 -25.09 12.18 20.69
C ALA A 17 -23.88 12.91 21.29
N THR A 18 -23.67 12.79 22.60
CA THR A 18 -22.52 13.40 23.28
C THR A 18 -21.18 12.88 22.75
N GLU A 19 -21.03 11.56 22.62
CA GLU A 19 -19.80 10.95 22.10
C GLU A 19 -19.59 11.24 20.61
N PHE A 20 -20.66 11.23 19.82
CA PHE A 20 -20.63 11.51 18.39
C PHE A 20 -20.24 12.98 18.12
N GLU A 21 -20.84 13.94 18.82
CA GLU A 21 -20.47 15.35 18.75
C GLU A 21 -19.04 15.58 19.24
N SER A 22 -18.62 14.88 20.31
CA SER A 22 -17.24 14.93 20.78
C SER A 22 -16.24 14.45 19.73
N MET A 23 -16.58 13.40 18.98
CA MET A 23 -15.74 12.88 17.91
C MET A 23 -15.64 13.88 16.76
N ILE A 24 -16.77 14.44 16.29
CA ILE A 24 -16.79 15.47 15.24
C ILE A 24 -15.89 16.64 15.64
N PHE A 25 -16.01 17.14 16.88
CA PHE A 25 -15.18 18.23 17.36
C PHE A 25 -13.69 17.90 17.31
N LYS A 26 -13.29 16.70 17.74
CA LYS A 26 -11.88 16.26 17.69
C LYS A 26 -11.39 16.13 16.26
N GLU A 27 -12.23 15.64 15.36
CA GLU A 27 -11.87 15.53 13.95
C GLU A 27 -11.68 16.91 13.31
N GLU A 28 -12.66 17.81 13.44
CA GLU A 28 -12.61 19.13 12.82
C GLU A 28 -11.55 20.04 13.44
N SER A 29 -11.41 20.03 14.76
CA SER A 29 -10.55 20.98 15.48
C SER A 29 -9.11 20.51 15.61
N ILE A 30 -8.85 19.20 15.50
CA ILE A 30 -7.53 18.63 15.75
C ILE A 30 -7.06 17.81 14.54
N LEU A 31 -7.79 16.75 14.17
CA LEU A 31 -7.32 15.80 13.16
C LEU A 31 -7.19 16.45 11.78
N LEU A 32 -8.22 17.14 11.30
CA LEU A 32 -8.21 17.80 10.00
C LEU A 32 -7.14 18.89 9.94
N MET A 33 -6.93 19.64 11.02
CA MET A 33 -5.87 20.65 11.09
C MET A 33 -4.48 20.03 10.97
N ILE A 34 -4.23 18.91 11.66
CA ILE A 34 -2.97 18.17 11.53
C ILE A 34 -2.80 17.61 10.11
N LEU A 35 -3.86 17.06 9.52
CA LEU A 35 -3.80 16.50 8.17
C LEU A 35 -3.54 17.58 7.11
N LEU A 36 -4.15 18.75 7.23
CA LEU A 36 -3.91 19.87 6.30
C LEU A 36 -2.46 20.37 6.32
N GLU A 37 -1.75 20.20 7.44
CA GLU A 37 -0.35 20.62 7.59
C GLU A 37 0.64 19.49 7.27
N ALA A 38 0.24 18.23 7.45
CA ALA A 38 1.09 17.06 7.22
C ALA A 38 1.00 16.50 5.79
N PHE A 39 -0.15 16.62 5.13
CA PHE A 39 -0.42 15.98 3.85
C PHE A 39 -0.20 16.96 2.70
N HIS A 40 0.39 16.48 1.63
CA HIS A 40 0.54 17.22 0.39
C HIS A 40 -0.68 17.01 -0.51
N GLN A 41 -0.79 17.86 -1.52
CA GLN A 41 -1.90 17.80 -2.49
C GLN A 41 -2.03 16.43 -3.17
N ASP A 42 -0.92 15.72 -3.39
CA ASP A 42 -0.93 14.39 -4.01
C ASP A 42 -1.47 13.32 -3.06
N ASP A 43 -1.20 13.42 -1.76
CA ASP A 43 -1.79 12.53 -0.74
C ASP A 43 -3.32 12.64 -0.74
N TRP A 44 -3.85 13.87 -0.83
CA TRP A 44 -5.29 14.13 -0.91
C TRP A 44 -5.92 13.60 -2.21
N LEU A 45 -5.20 13.62 -3.33
CA LEU A 45 -5.67 13.04 -4.58
C LEU A 45 -5.81 11.53 -4.48
N SER A 46 -4.79 10.84 -3.94
CA SER A 46 -4.86 9.39 -3.73
C SER A 46 -6.01 9.00 -2.82
N ILE A 47 -6.23 9.74 -1.72
CA ILE A 47 -7.37 9.52 -0.82
C ILE A 47 -8.71 9.70 -1.56
N ALA A 48 -8.83 10.76 -2.37
CA ALA A 48 -10.06 11.02 -3.12
C ALA A 48 -10.35 9.93 -4.16
N GLU A 49 -9.33 9.39 -4.83
CA GLU A 49 -9.49 8.28 -5.78
C GLU A 49 -9.96 6.99 -5.10
N GLU A 50 -9.46 6.71 -3.89
CA GLU A 50 -9.81 5.49 -3.16
C GLU A 50 -11.13 5.57 -2.38
N SER A 51 -11.65 6.78 -2.12
CA SER A 51 -12.80 7.02 -1.23
C SER A 51 -14.08 6.30 -1.66
N ASP A 52 -14.33 6.17 -2.97
CA ASP A 52 -15.50 5.48 -3.52
C ASP A 52 -15.55 3.99 -3.15
N THR A 53 -14.41 3.39 -2.81
CA THR A 53 -14.31 1.98 -2.37
C THR A 53 -14.98 1.76 -1.01
N TYR A 54 -14.93 2.76 -0.13
CA TYR A 54 -15.47 2.68 1.22
C TYR A 54 -16.89 3.25 1.31
N GLY A 55 -17.24 4.15 0.39
CA GLY A 55 -18.53 4.83 0.36
C GLY A 55 -18.63 6.00 1.35
N TYR A 56 -19.72 6.75 1.27
CA TYR A 56 -19.92 7.97 2.06
C TYR A 56 -21.13 7.81 2.99
N ALA A 57 -21.02 8.30 4.23
CA ALA A 57 -22.05 8.13 5.25
C ALA A 57 -23.24 9.09 5.07
N ILE A 58 -22.97 10.36 4.79
CA ILE A 58 -24.01 11.43 4.76
C ILE A 58 -24.01 12.16 3.41
N ILE A 59 -22.83 12.60 2.95
CA ILE A 59 -22.67 13.40 1.75
C ILE A 59 -21.86 12.62 0.73
N ILE A 60 -22.46 12.35 -0.42
CA ILE A 60 -21.77 11.76 -1.57
C ILE A 60 -21.29 12.92 -2.47
N PRO A 61 -19.99 13.04 -2.74
CA PRO A 61 -19.47 14.06 -3.64
C PRO A 61 -20.08 13.93 -5.04
N THR A 62 -20.64 15.01 -5.57
CA THR A 62 -21.21 15.04 -6.93
C THR A 62 -20.17 15.38 -7.99
N GLU A 63 -19.01 15.87 -7.59
CA GLU A 63 -17.92 16.30 -8.48
C GLU A 63 -16.59 15.75 -7.98
N LYS A 64 -15.68 15.45 -8.92
CA LYS A 64 -14.31 15.08 -8.60
C LYS A 64 -13.50 16.35 -8.33
N TRP A 65 -12.77 16.35 -7.20
CA TRP A 65 -11.86 17.43 -6.88
C TRP A 65 -10.65 17.40 -7.81
N ILE A 66 -10.49 18.43 -8.63
CA ILE A 66 -9.35 18.59 -9.54
C ILE A 66 -8.65 19.90 -9.18
N PRO A 67 -7.54 19.85 -8.44
CA PRO A 67 -6.88 21.06 -7.98
C PRO A 67 -6.07 21.73 -9.12
N LYS A 68 -6.07 23.07 -9.13
CA LYS A 68 -5.26 23.84 -10.09
C LYS A 68 -3.77 23.63 -9.79
N ARG A 69 -3.00 23.26 -10.81
CA ARG A 69 -1.53 23.14 -10.74
C ARG A 69 -0.91 24.20 -11.64
N GLU A 70 -0.04 25.03 -11.09
CA GLU A 70 0.87 25.85 -11.89
C GLU A 70 2.24 25.15 -11.92
N GLN A 71 2.72 24.81 -13.12
CA GLN A 71 4.03 24.18 -13.28
C GLN A 71 5.11 25.27 -13.32
N PHE A 72 5.85 25.41 -12.21
CA PHE A 72 7.08 26.19 -12.16
C PHE A 72 8.20 25.26 -11.70
N VAL A 73 9.01 24.76 -12.63
CA VAL A 73 10.24 24.08 -12.24
C VAL A 73 11.31 25.13 -11.99
N ALA A 74 11.66 25.37 -10.72
CA ALA A 74 13.02 25.58 -10.25
C ALA A 74 13.07 25.57 -8.70
N GLU A 75 13.88 24.64 -8.18
CA GLU A 75 14.62 24.58 -6.90
C GLU A 75 13.98 25.08 -5.58
N GLU A 76 14.00 24.16 -4.62
CA GLU A 76 13.62 24.32 -3.22
C GLU A 76 14.21 25.59 -2.58
N THR A 77 13.35 26.38 -1.95
CA THR A 77 13.74 27.21 -0.81
C THR A 77 12.83 26.87 0.37
N PRO A 78 13.38 26.30 1.46
CA PRO A 78 12.59 26.05 2.67
C PRO A 78 12.29 27.38 3.35
N HIS A 79 11.01 27.76 3.42
CA HIS A 79 10.55 28.77 4.36
C HIS A 79 10.39 28.11 5.74
N GLU A 80 11.32 28.38 6.65
CA GLU A 80 11.15 28.05 8.08
C GLU A 80 10.12 28.99 8.73
N PRO A 81 9.13 28.48 9.49
CA PRO A 81 8.37 29.30 10.42
C PRO A 81 9.23 29.63 11.66
N VAL A 82 9.05 30.86 12.16
CA VAL A 82 9.76 31.44 13.30
C VAL A 82 9.60 30.56 14.56
N GLN A 83 10.70 29.95 15.01
CA GLN A 83 10.78 29.18 16.26
C GLN A 83 11.04 30.12 17.45
N LEU A 84 10.13 30.13 18.43
CA LEU A 84 10.45 30.53 19.80
C LEU A 84 11.09 29.32 20.49
N LYS A 85 12.37 29.43 20.85
CA LYS A 85 13.12 28.36 21.53
C LYS A 85 12.76 28.30 23.02
N LEU A 86 12.23 27.16 23.48
CA LEU A 86 12.47 26.62 24.82
C LEU A 86 12.67 25.10 24.74
N ASP A 87 13.77 24.66 25.36
CA ASP A 87 14.27 23.33 25.76
C ASP A 87 13.94 22.03 24.97
N GLU A 88 15.05 21.39 24.58
CA GLU A 88 15.29 19.98 24.22
C GLU A 88 14.16 19.18 23.56
N GLY A 89 14.14 19.23 22.22
CA GLY A 89 13.61 18.17 21.34
C GLY A 89 12.09 18.08 21.20
N ALA A 90 11.33 18.73 22.07
CA ALA A 90 9.88 18.85 21.96
C ALA A 90 9.53 20.03 21.03
N LYS A 91 8.81 19.76 19.95
CA LYS A 91 8.12 20.78 19.16
C LYS A 91 6.82 21.11 19.86
N GLN A 92 6.59 22.39 20.11
CA GLN A 92 5.37 22.91 20.70
C GLN A 92 4.64 23.77 19.66
N GLN A 93 3.38 23.46 19.39
CA GLN A 93 2.54 24.21 18.47
C GLN A 93 1.30 24.69 19.21
N VAL A 94 1.07 26.00 19.15
CA VAL A 94 -0.10 26.64 19.76
C VAL A 94 -1.13 26.87 18.67
N ILE A 95 -2.33 26.31 18.84
CA ILE A 95 -3.48 26.51 17.98
C ILE A 95 -4.41 27.47 18.72
N ASP A 96 -4.64 28.64 18.12
CA ASP A 96 -5.52 29.67 18.65
C ASP A 96 -6.92 29.52 18.00
N THR A 97 -7.94 29.35 18.82
CA THR A 97 -9.35 29.30 18.39
C THR A 97 -10.15 30.41 19.07
N PRO A 98 -11.32 30.79 18.52
CA PRO A 98 -12.17 31.82 19.12
C PRO A 98 -12.59 31.52 20.57
N GLU A 99 -12.64 30.24 20.96
CA GLU A 99 -12.98 29.81 22.33
C GLU A 99 -11.75 29.57 23.24
N GLY A 100 -10.51 29.61 22.74
CA GLY A 100 -9.31 29.43 23.57
C GLY A 100 -8.06 28.97 22.81
N GLN A 101 -7.00 28.68 23.54
CA GLN A 101 -5.73 28.20 22.98
C GLN A 101 -5.44 26.76 23.38
N PHE A 102 -5.10 25.92 22.40
CA PHE A 102 -4.58 24.58 22.62
C PHE A 102 -3.09 24.54 22.33
N THR A 103 -2.34 23.80 23.14
CA THR A 103 -0.89 23.64 22.94
C THR A 103 -0.56 22.16 22.75
N ILE A 104 -0.14 21.80 21.54
CA ILE A 104 0.32 20.45 21.21
C ILE A 104 1.82 20.41 21.43
N THR A 105 2.29 19.52 22.30
CA THR A 105 3.72 19.24 22.49
C THR A 105 4.00 17.84 21.98
N PHE A 106 4.88 17.72 20.98
CA PHE A 106 5.29 16.44 20.44
C PHE A 106 6.80 16.38 20.25
N THR A 107 7.39 15.23 20.51
CA THR A 107 8.78 14.94 20.15
C THR A 107 8.73 14.24 18.79
N PRO A 108 9.23 14.85 17.70
CA PRO A 108 9.36 14.14 16.43
C PRO A 108 10.21 12.89 16.67
N LYS A 109 9.69 11.71 16.34
CA LYS A 109 10.58 10.57 16.14
C LYS A 109 11.54 10.97 15.01
N GLU A 110 12.83 10.71 15.16
CA GLU A 110 13.78 10.87 14.06
C GLU A 110 13.16 10.21 12.84
N LYS A 111 12.99 10.99 11.75
CA LYS A 111 12.64 10.39 10.46
C LYS A 111 13.72 9.33 10.22
N PRO A 112 13.36 8.06 9.93
CA PRO A 112 14.37 7.10 9.53
C PRO A 112 15.19 7.76 8.42
N GLU A 113 16.52 7.74 8.54
CA GLU A 113 17.42 8.31 7.54
C GLU A 113 16.91 7.90 6.16
N SER A 114 16.61 8.87 5.30
CA SER A 114 16.24 8.55 3.93
C SER A 114 17.50 8.01 3.27
N HIS A 115 17.59 6.69 3.15
CA HIS A 115 18.68 6.05 2.42
C HIS A 115 18.66 6.55 0.97
N ASP A 116 19.81 6.96 0.45
CA ASP A 116 19.96 7.38 -0.93
C ASP A 116 19.63 6.21 -1.88
N ARG A 117 18.46 6.29 -2.51
CA ARG A 117 17.94 5.29 -3.46
C ARG A 117 18.65 5.32 -4.81
N THR A 118 19.43 6.36 -5.08
CA THR A 118 20.12 6.57 -6.37
C THR A 118 21.57 6.06 -6.36
N SER A 119 22.13 5.83 -5.17
CA SER A 119 23.47 5.28 -5.01
C SER A 119 23.59 3.86 -5.58
N GLN A 120 24.67 3.63 -6.34
CA GLN A 120 24.97 2.34 -6.95
C GLN A 120 25.41 1.32 -5.89
N GLN A 121 24.75 0.16 -5.88
CA GLN A 121 25.00 -0.94 -4.94
C GLN A 121 25.26 -2.23 -5.69
N ALA A 122 26.11 -3.11 -5.14
CA ALA A 122 26.36 -4.41 -5.73
C ALA A 122 25.06 -5.23 -5.78
N PHE A 123 24.64 -5.62 -6.98
CA PHE A 123 23.39 -6.35 -7.22
C PHE A 123 23.63 -7.49 -8.22
N GLY A 124 23.45 -8.73 -7.76
CA GLY A 124 23.77 -9.92 -8.55
C GLY A 124 25.22 -9.94 -9.01
N ASN A 125 25.44 -9.88 -10.33
CA ASN A 125 26.77 -9.86 -10.95
C ASN A 125 27.14 -8.45 -11.47
N GLY A 126 26.49 -7.40 -10.99
CA GLY A 126 26.70 -6.02 -11.40
C GLY A 126 26.37 -5.03 -10.29
N PHE A 127 25.92 -3.84 -10.69
CA PHE A 127 25.52 -2.77 -9.80
C PHE A 127 24.18 -2.20 -10.24
N LEU A 128 23.33 -1.88 -9.29
CA LEU A 128 22.08 -1.15 -9.48
C LEU A 128 21.86 -0.22 -8.30
N SER A 129 21.22 0.91 -8.55
CA SER A 129 20.56 1.68 -7.50
C SER A 129 19.24 1.01 -7.08
N VAL A 130 18.67 1.45 -5.95
CA VAL A 130 17.34 0.96 -5.53
C VAL A 130 16.28 1.36 -6.55
N GLU A 131 16.40 2.56 -7.12
CA GLU A 131 15.49 3.05 -8.17
C GLU A 131 15.58 2.21 -9.45
N GLU A 132 16.78 1.88 -9.90
CA GLU A 132 16.96 1.05 -11.10
C GLU A 132 16.43 -0.38 -10.89
N ALA A 133 16.65 -0.96 -9.70
CA ALA A 133 16.12 -2.28 -9.37
C ALA A 133 14.58 -2.30 -9.36
N ASP A 134 13.96 -1.25 -8.80
CA ASP A 134 12.51 -1.08 -8.77
C ASP A 134 11.94 -0.93 -10.21
N LEU A 135 12.57 -0.08 -11.03
CA LEU A 135 12.22 0.07 -12.44
C LEU A 135 12.31 -1.26 -13.20
N ILE A 136 13.39 -2.03 -13.01
CA ILE A 136 13.54 -3.34 -13.66
C ILE A 136 12.38 -4.26 -13.26
N LEU A 137 12.05 -4.36 -11.97
CA LEU A 137 10.98 -5.23 -11.49
C LEU A 137 9.61 -4.84 -12.05
N ASN A 138 9.34 -3.55 -12.22
CA ASN A 138 8.09 -3.05 -12.81
C ASN A 138 8.02 -3.29 -14.33
N HIS A 139 9.17 -3.39 -15.02
CA HIS A 139 9.21 -3.65 -16.48
C HIS A 139 9.26 -5.14 -16.86
N LEU A 140 9.39 -6.06 -15.89
CA LEU A 140 9.28 -7.49 -16.18
C LEU A 140 7.83 -7.83 -16.56
N PRO A 141 7.59 -8.63 -17.62
CA PRO A 141 6.24 -8.98 -18.09
C PRO A 141 5.57 -10.05 -17.20
N MET A 142 5.48 -9.77 -15.91
CA MET A 142 4.92 -10.65 -14.88
C MET A 142 4.47 -9.85 -13.66
N GLU A 143 3.37 -10.29 -13.05
CA GLU A 143 2.97 -9.82 -11.72
C GLU A 143 3.79 -10.59 -10.68
N ILE A 144 4.58 -9.87 -9.89
CA ILE A 144 5.48 -10.41 -8.86
C ILE A 144 4.88 -10.13 -7.50
N THR A 145 4.96 -11.11 -6.60
CA THR A 145 4.61 -10.96 -5.19
C THR A 145 5.65 -11.68 -4.35
N PHE A 146 6.13 -11.03 -3.29
CA PHE A 146 7.07 -11.61 -2.33
C PHE A 146 6.46 -11.67 -0.93
N VAL A 147 6.51 -12.87 -0.35
CA VAL A 147 6.14 -13.16 1.04
C VAL A 147 7.40 -13.61 1.76
N ASN A 148 7.73 -12.98 2.88
CA ASN A 148 8.99 -13.28 3.58
C ASN A 148 8.92 -14.58 4.40
N LYS A 149 10.05 -14.94 5.02
CA LYS A 149 10.17 -16.12 5.90
C LYS A 149 9.23 -16.12 7.10
N ASP A 150 8.72 -14.96 7.52
CA ASP A 150 7.76 -14.79 8.62
C ASP A 150 6.30 -14.77 8.11
N GLU A 151 6.11 -15.15 6.84
CA GLU A 151 4.82 -15.27 6.17
C GLU A 151 4.08 -13.93 6.02
N ILE A 152 4.83 -12.84 6.00
CA ILE A 152 4.33 -11.49 5.78
C ILE A 152 4.40 -11.15 4.29
N PHE A 153 3.28 -10.72 3.72
CA PHE A 153 3.24 -10.18 2.38
C PHE A 153 3.95 -8.81 2.36
N GLN A 154 5.12 -8.75 1.73
CA GLN A 154 6.00 -7.58 1.83
C GLN A 154 6.01 -6.71 0.58
N TYR A 155 5.85 -7.30 -0.60
CA TYR A 155 6.10 -6.61 -1.84
C TYR A 155 5.30 -7.20 -2.99
N TYR A 156 4.81 -6.33 -3.88
CA TYR A 156 4.38 -6.68 -5.21
C TYR A 156 4.89 -5.60 -6.19
N ASN A 157 5.15 -5.96 -7.44
CA ASN A 157 5.60 -4.99 -8.45
C ASN A 157 4.43 -4.23 -9.08
N ASP A 158 4.75 -3.06 -9.65
CA ASP A 158 3.79 -2.19 -10.33
C ASP A 158 3.92 -2.34 -11.85
N HIS A 159 3.64 -3.55 -12.35
CA HIS A 159 3.81 -3.89 -13.76
C HIS A 159 2.63 -3.48 -14.65
N VAL A 160 1.41 -3.61 -14.13
CA VAL A 160 0.16 -3.30 -14.83
C VAL A 160 -0.80 -2.63 -13.87
N ASP A 161 -1.68 -1.79 -14.42
CA ASP A 161 -2.73 -1.14 -13.66
C ASP A 161 -3.54 -2.15 -12.86
N PHE A 162 -4.04 -1.72 -11.69
CA PHE A 162 -4.87 -2.53 -10.80
C PHE A 162 -5.99 -3.25 -11.57
N GLU A 163 -6.62 -2.57 -12.53
CA GLU A 163 -7.70 -3.14 -13.32
C GLU A 163 -7.27 -4.34 -14.17
N GLU A 164 -6.05 -4.35 -14.67
CA GLU A 164 -5.52 -5.38 -15.56
C GLU A 164 -4.88 -6.57 -14.83
N MET A 165 -4.49 -6.39 -13.56
CA MET A 165 -3.93 -7.45 -12.72
C MET A 165 -4.80 -8.71 -12.75
N ILE A 166 -4.17 -9.85 -12.98
CA ILE A 166 -4.75 -11.20 -12.95
C ILE A 166 -5.08 -11.56 -11.51
N PHE A 167 -4.14 -11.32 -10.59
CA PHE A 167 -4.37 -11.44 -9.15
C PHE A 167 -4.28 -10.07 -8.50
N LYS A 168 -5.45 -9.49 -8.20
CA LYS A 168 -5.58 -8.19 -7.56
C LYS A 168 -4.76 -8.13 -6.27
N ARG A 169 -3.91 -7.10 -6.16
CA ARG A 169 -3.20 -6.69 -4.95
C ARG A 169 -3.61 -5.27 -4.59
N THR A 170 -3.68 -4.99 -3.30
CA THR A 170 -3.93 -3.63 -2.81
C THR A 170 -2.85 -3.22 -1.82
N PRO A 171 -2.48 -1.92 -1.73
CA PRO A 171 -1.49 -1.45 -0.76
C PRO A 171 -1.81 -1.87 0.68
N SER A 172 -3.09 -1.92 1.04
CA SER A 172 -3.58 -2.31 2.38
C SER A 172 -3.26 -3.75 2.79
N GLN A 173 -2.90 -4.62 1.84
CA GLN A 173 -2.50 -6.00 2.12
C GLN A 173 -1.02 -6.11 2.52
N VAL A 174 -0.19 -5.14 2.15
CA VAL A 174 1.23 -5.12 2.50
C VAL A 174 1.39 -5.08 4.03
N GLY A 175 2.30 -5.89 4.55
CA GLY A 175 2.53 -6.05 5.99
C GLY A 175 1.57 -7.04 6.69
N ARG A 176 0.56 -7.57 6.01
CA ARG A 176 -0.32 -8.60 6.58
C ARG A 176 0.31 -9.99 6.46
N ASN A 177 -0.06 -10.88 7.38
CA ASN A 177 0.23 -12.29 7.20
C ASN A 177 -0.51 -12.84 5.97
N VAL A 178 0.15 -13.68 5.18
CA VAL A 178 -0.34 -14.23 3.91
C VAL A 178 -1.69 -14.94 4.05
N GLU A 179 -1.99 -15.52 5.21
CA GLU A 179 -3.28 -16.15 5.49
C GLU A 179 -4.44 -15.14 5.47
N LEU A 180 -4.21 -13.90 5.87
CA LEU A 180 -5.23 -12.84 5.88
C LEU A 180 -5.46 -12.24 4.48
N CYS A 181 -4.60 -12.55 3.51
CA CYS A 181 -4.70 -12.07 2.14
C CYS A 181 -5.56 -12.98 1.25
N HIS A 182 -6.00 -14.14 1.75
CA HIS A 182 -6.67 -15.16 0.96
C HIS A 182 -8.03 -15.59 1.56
N PRO A 183 -9.06 -15.84 0.74
CA PRO A 183 -10.31 -16.43 1.21
C PRO A 183 -10.11 -17.78 1.91
N PRO A 184 -10.93 -18.14 2.92
CA PRO A 184 -10.78 -19.36 3.72
C PRO A 184 -10.64 -20.66 2.90
N LYS A 185 -11.35 -20.76 1.77
CA LYS A 185 -11.32 -21.91 0.87
C LYS A 185 -9.94 -22.22 0.26
N TYR A 186 -9.03 -21.25 0.21
CA TYR A 186 -7.70 -21.41 -0.38
C TYR A 186 -6.58 -21.55 0.66
N LEU A 187 -6.84 -21.23 1.93
CA LEU A 187 -5.83 -21.25 3.00
C LEU A 187 -5.12 -22.59 3.12
N LYS A 188 -5.85 -23.70 3.04
CA LYS A 188 -5.25 -25.04 3.12
C LYS A 188 -4.22 -25.28 2.01
N LYS A 189 -4.47 -24.76 0.80
CA LYS A 189 -3.54 -24.87 -0.34
C LYS A 189 -2.33 -23.95 -0.14
N VAL A 190 -2.58 -22.70 0.25
CA VAL A 190 -1.51 -21.71 0.51
C VAL A 190 -0.55 -22.23 1.59
N LYS A 191 -1.07 -22.70 2.74
CA LYS A 191 -0.25 -23.28 3.82
C LYS A 191 0.57 -24.48 3.33
N ALA A 192 -0.02 -25.37 2.54
CA ALA A 192 0.69 -26.53 2.00
C ALA A 192 1.84 -26.12 1.05
N ILE A 193 1.63 -25.10 0.22
CA ILE A 193 2.68 -24.55 -0.67
C ILE A 193 3.78 -23.89 0.16
N MET A 194 3.42 -23.01 1.10
CA MET A 194 4.39 -22.33 1.98
C MET A 194 5.24 -23.34 2.74
N GLN A 195 4.61 -24.35 3.35
CA GLN A 195 5.32 -25.39 4.10
C GLN A 195 6.24 -26.21 3.21
N GLY A 196 5.76 -26.72 2.06
CA GLY A 196 6.58 -27.54 1.16
C GLY A 196 7.75 -26.77 0.56
N LEU A 197 7.59 -25.47 0.29
CA LEU A 197 8.68 -24.60 -0.14
C LEU A 197 9.68 -24.31 0.98
N ARG A 198 9.20 -24.10 2.22
CA ARG A 198 10.04 -23.87 3.39
C ARG A 198 10.91 -25.08 3.72
N ASP A 199 10.28 -26.25 3.84
CA ASP A 199 10.92 -27.51 4.22
C ASP A 199 11.87 -28.04 3.15
N GLY A 200 11.76 -27.54 1.91
CA GLY A 200 12.58 -28.00 0.79
C GLY A 200 12.04 -29.27 0.13
N ASP A 201 10.78 -29.63 0.38
CA ASP A 201 10.09 -30.71 -0.34
C ASP A 201 10.05 -30.43 -1.86
N LYS A 202 9.90 -29.15 -2.21
CA LYS A 202 9.97 -28.65 -3.59
C LYS A 202 10.61 -27.26 -3.61
N ASP A 203 11.31 -26.97 -4.72
CA ASP A 203 11.79 -25.62 -4.99
C ASP A 203 10.72 -24.73 -5.61
N LYS A 204 9.75 -25.34 -6.34
CA LYS A 204 8.68 -24.64 -7.03
C LYS A 204 7.36 -25.41 -7.03
N TYR A 205 6.26 -24.66 -6.98
CA TYR A 205 4.92 -25.11 -7.34
C TYR A 205 4.45 -24.33 -8.56
N VAL A 206 4.00 -25.04 -9.59
CA VAL A 206 3.59 -24.44 -10.87
C VAL A 206 2.15 -24.84 -11.16
N MET A 207 1.34 -23.89 -11.63
CA MET A 207 -0.02 -24.12 -12.08
C MET A 207 -0.37 -23.19 -13.24
N TRP A 208 -1.34 -23.58 -14.05
CA TRP A 208 -1.82 -22.76 -15.16
C TRP A 208 -3.32 -22.94 -15.37
N PHE A 209 -3.96 -21.92 -15.91
CA PHE A 209 -5.37 -21.96 -16.28
C PHE A 209 -5.67 -20.98 -17.42
N LYS A 210 -6.69 -21.29 -18.20
CA LYS A 210 -7.21 -20.38 -19.23
C LYS A 210 -8.25 -19.46 -18.60
N SER A 211 -8.06 -18.15 -18.73
CA SER A 211 -9.02 -17.13 -18.33
C SER A 211 -9.85 -16.72 -19.53
N GLU A 212 -10.97 -17.43 -19.77
CA GLU A 212 -11.82 -17.21 -20.96
C GLU A 212 -12.35 -15.78 -21.05
N SER A 213 -12.74 -15.17 -19.92
CA SER A 213 -13.29 -13.81 -19.89
C SER A 213 -12.28 -12.73 -20.29
N ARG A 214 -10.98 -13.01 -20.13
CA ARG A 214 -9.90 -12.07 -20.46
C ARG A 214 -9.07 -12.49 -21.68
N GLY A 215 -9.36 -13.66 -22.27
CA GLY A 215 -8.55 -14.22 -23.35
C GLY A 215 -7.11 -14.57 -22.96
N LYS A 216 -6.81 -14.70 -21.66
CA LYS A 216 -5.43 -14.93 -21.15
C LYS A 216 -5.18 -16.41 -20.88
N PHE A 217 -3.93 -16.85 -21.01
CA PHE A 217 -3.48 -18.16 -20.52
C PHE A 217 -2.48 -17.92 -19.40
N VAL A 218 -2.97 -18.04 -18.17
CA VAL A 218 -2.24 -17.64 -16.98
C VAL A 218 -1.34 -18.79 -16.53
N HIS A 219 -0.06 -18.49 -16.36
CA HIS A 219 0.92 -19.34 -15.73
C HIS A 219 1.34 -18.73 -14.39
N VAL A 220 1.22 -19.51 -13.31
CA VAL A 220 1.52 -19.08 -11.94
C VAL A 220 2.63 -19.96 -11.40
N THR A 221 3.65 -19.34 -10.82
CA THR A 221 4.71 -20.06 -10.12
C THR A 221 4.91 -19.50 -8.71
N TYR A 222 5.00 -20.40 -7.73
CA TYR A 222 5.49 -20.13 -6.40
C TYR A 222 6.87 -20.77 -6.27
N ALA A 223 7.91 -19.98 -6.00
CA ALA A 223 9.28 -20.44 -5.87
C ALA A 223 9.84 -20.12 -4.49
N ALA A 224 10.59 -21.07 -3.90
CA ALA A 224 11.34 -20.81 -2.67
C ALA A 224 12.49 -19.84 -2.97
N VAL A 225 12.57 -18.75 -2.21
CA VAL A 225 13.74 -17.86 -2.21
C VAL A 225 14.66 -18.35 -1.10
N ARG A 226 15.89 -18.69 -1.47
CA ARG A 226 16.93 -19.16 -0.56
C ARG A 226 18.18 -18.32 -0.72
N ASP A 227 18.91 -18.09 0.37
CA ASP A 227 20.19 -17.41 0.31
C ASP A 227 21.34 -18.36 -0.13
N LYS A 228 22.57 -17.86 -0.10
CA LYS A 228 23.77 -18.62 -0.50
C LYS A 228 24.05 -19.82 0.40
N GLU A 229 23.52 -19.84 1.62
CA GLU A 229 23.66 -20.95 2.57
C GLU A 229 22.50 -21.95 2.44
N GLY A 230 21.53 -21.70 1.56
CA GLY A 230 20.34 -22.52 1.35
C GLY A 230 19.21 -22.23 2.35
N CYS A 231 19.39 -21.23 3.21
CA CYS A 231 18.38 -20.87 4.20
C CYS A 231 17.18 -20.21 3.52
N PHE A 232 15.97 -20.61 3.95
CA PHE A 232 14.72 -20.10 3.39
C PHE A 232 14.49 -18.63 3.79
N GLN A 233 14.32 -17.78 2.78
CA GLN A 233 14.09 -16.34 2.93
C GLN A 233 12.65 -15.91 2.62
N GLY A 234 11.89 -16.77 1.94
CA GLY A 234 10.50 -16.48 1.61
C GLY A 234 10.01 -17.21 0.36
N VAL A 235 8.85 -16.80 -0.13
CA VAL A 235 8.24 -17.28 -1.36
C VAL A 235 8.10 -16.13 -2.34
N LEU A 236 8.61 -16.37 -3.55
CA LEU A 236 8.36 -15.53 -4.72
C LEU A 236 7.22 -16.14 -5.51
N GLU A 237 6.10 -15.44 -5.58
CA GLU A 237 5.03 -15.69 -6.54
C GLU A 237 5.28 -14.84 -7.79
N TYR A 238 5.19 -15.44 -8.97
CA TYR A 238 5.14 -14.70 -10.23
C TYR A 238 4.10 -15.28 -11.18
N VAL A 239 3.31 -14.39 -11.77
CA VAL A 239 2.18 -14.69 -12.64
C VAL A 239 2.42 -14.05 -13.99
N GLN A 240 2.23 -14.84 -15.05
CA GLN A 240 2.47 -14.39 -16.42
C GLN A 240 1.32 -14.81 -17.33
N ASP A 241 0.85 -13.91 -18.18
CA ASP A 241 0.05 -14.29 -19.33
C ASP A 241 0.97 -14.82 -20.43
N ILE A 242 0.88 -16.12 -20.68
CA ILE A 242 1.69 -16.79 -21.70
C ILE A 242 0.90 -17.02 -22.99
N GLN A 243 -0.34 -16.53 -23.11
CA GLN A 243 -1.11 -16.64 -24.35
C GLN A 243 -0.32 -16.12 -25.58
N PRO A 244 0.36 -14.95 -25.52
CA PRO A 244 1.15 -14.47 -26.66
C PRO A 244 2.27 -15.43 -27.06
N TYR A 245 2.87 -16.16 -26.12
CA TYR A 245 3.90 -17.15 -26.42
C TYR A 245 3.34 -18.44 -27.03
N ARG A 246 2.09 -18.78 -26.72
CA ARG A 246 1.41 -19.96 -27.29
C ARG A 246 1.00 -19.75 -28.75
N GLU A 247 0.93 -18.50 -29.19
CA GLU A 247 0.56 -18.10 -30.55
C GLU A 247 1.78 -17.96 -31.48
N ILE A 248 3.01 -18.12 -30.95
CA ILE A 248 4.22 -18.11 -31.76
C ILE A 248 4.27 -19.40 -32.58
N GLU A 249 4.17 -19.25 -33.90
CA GLU A 249 4.29 -20.36 -34.86
C GLU A 249 5.65 -20.42 -35.57
N SER A 250 6.43 -19.34 -35.53
CA SER A 250 7.73 -19.25 -36.21
C SER A 250 8.89 -19.67 -35.30
N ASP A 251 9.90 -20.29 -35.90
CA ASP A 251 11.12 -20.70 -35.19
C ASP A 251 12.00 -19.50 -34.80
N VAL A 252 11.89 -18.38 -35.52
CA VAL A 252 12.71 -17.18 -35.33
C VAL A 252 11.88 -15.92 -35.58
N TYR A 253 11.98 -14.96 -34.66
CA TYR A 253 11.47 -13.60 -34.81
C TYR A 253 12.51 -12.64 -34.24
N ARG A 254 13.02 -11.72 -35.06
CA ARG A 254 14.08 -10.78 -34.65
C ARG A 254 13.62 -9.34 -34.50
N ASN A 255 12.43 -8.99 -35.01
CA ASN A 255 11.84 -7.65 -34.95
C ASN A 255 12.83 -6.48 -35.11
N LEU A 256 13.83 -6.68 -35.95
CA LEU A 256 14.93 -5.77 -36.23
C LEU A 256 15.17 -5.94 -37.73
N ASP A 257 14.94 -4.86 -38.48
CA ASP A 257 15.25 -4.79 -39.91
C ASP A 257 16.76 -4.96 -40.17
#